data_AF-R0G6C7-F1
#
_entry.id   AF-R0G6C7-F1
#
_cell.length_a   1.000
_cell.length_b   1.000
_cell.length_c   1.000
_cell.angle_alpha   90.00
_cell.angle_beta   90.00
_cell.angle_gamma   90.00
#
_symmetry.space_group_name_H-M   'P 1'
#
loop_
_entity.id
_entity.type
_entity.pdbx_description
1 polymer ?
#
loop_
_entity_poly.entity_id
_entity_poly.type
_entity_poly.pdbx_seq_one_letter_code
_entity_poly.pdbx_strand_id
1 'polypeptide(L)'
;SEDGDIIDCIDIYKQHAFDHPALKNHKIQMKPSMEFEAKTTTIQNNRFDEQITSQIWTKSGDCPDGTIPVRRVSREDIRRASSPSRFGKKARRTYSFLDNALQHKGNFNITAENVKYPRPISISEAVLVALGFNYLGARSDINVWNPPLVEAKDYSSGQIWLLAGLSDAFESVEAGWAVRTISIPRSVLLYLVYQSDGYGQTGCFNHLCSGFVQISPKIALGAAIEPVSHVSQKQYYFTASIMMDLNTRNWWLTCANNVIGYWPASLFGYLKHSATAVQWGGEVHSPNLRRKPHTLTSMGSGRMAADSWQKASYHTNMRIKDYSLFVKYP
;
A
#
# COMPACT_ATOMS: atom_id res chain seq x y z
N SER A 1 -1.07 -23.48 1.08
CA SER A 1 -1.12 -22.75 2.37
C SER A 1 -2.36 -23.20 3.15
N GLU A 2 -2.36 -23.06 4.48
CA GLU A 2 -3.48 -23.46 5.36
C GLU A 2 -4.81 -22.75 5.03
N ASP A 3 -4.73 -21.55 4.47
CA ASP A 3 -5.86 -20.72 4.02
C ASP A 3 -6.35 -21.06 2.59
N GLY A 4 -5.80 -22.09 1.96
CA GLY A 4 -6.16 -22.52 0.60
C GLY A 4 -5.41 -21.79 -0.52
N ASP A 5 -4.57 -20.80 -0.20
CA ASP A 5 -3.76 -20.12 -1.20
C ASP A 5 -2.66 -21.04 -1.75
N ILE A 6 -2.44 -20.93 -3.06
CA ILE A 6 -1.31 -21.55 -3.76
C ILE A 6 -0.25 -20.48 -4.00
N ILE A 7 0.94 -20.72 -3.45
CA ILE A 7 2.12 -19.87 -3.62
C ILE A 7 3.08 -20.60 -4.56
N ASP A 8 3.36 -19.98 -5.70
CA ASP A 8 4.35 -20.46 -6.66
C ASP A 8 5.70 -19.79 -6.36
N CYS A 9 6.75 -20.59 -6.23
CA CYS A 9 8.12 -20.08 -6.18
C CYS A 9 8.65 -19.96 -7.60
N ILE A 10 8.77 -18.74 -8.11
CA ILE A 10 9.25 -18.49 -9.47
C ILE A 10 10.67 -17.94 -9.44
N ASP A 11 11.48 -18.31 -10.43
CA ASP A 11 12.82 -17.75 -10.60
C ASP A 11 12.77 -16.22 -10.63
N ILE A 12 13.65 -15.57 -9.88
CA ILE A 12 13.67 -14.11 -9.72
C ILE A 12 13.80 -13.36 -11.05
N TYR A 13 14.41 -13.96 -12.08
CA TYR A 13 14.54 -13.38 -13.42
C TYR A 13 13.33 -13.64 -14.33
N LYS A 14 12.39 -14.49 -13.90
CA LYS A 14 11.15 -14.82 -14.64
C LYS A 14 9.91 -14.16 -14.05
N GLN A 15 10.08 -13.23 -13.12
CA GLN A 15 8.96 -12.53 -12.51
C GLN A 15 8.25 -11.60 -13.49
N HIS A 16 6.95 -11.41 -13.27
CA HIS A 16 6.06 -10.60 -14.11
C HIS A 16 6.52 -9.14 -14.26
N ALA A 17 7.40 -8.66 -13.37
CA ALA A 17 7.96 -7.32 -13.45
C ALA A 17 8.55 -7.00 -14.83
N PHE A 18 9.23 -7.97 -15.45
CA PHE A 18 9.99 -7.78 -16.69
C PHE A 18 9.15 -7.83 -17.97
N ASP A 19 7.85 -8.12 -17.85
CA ASP A 19 6.92 -7.94 -18.97
C ASP A 19 6.71 -6.45 -19.28
N HIS A 20 7.08 -5.56 -18.34
CA HIS A 20 7.04 -4.12 -18.55
C HIS A 20 8.09 -3.71 -19.61
N PRO A 21 7.72 -2.97 -20.67
CA PRO A 21 8.64 -2.59 -21.74
C PRO A 21 9.92 -1.88 -21.26
N ALA A 22 9.80 -1.03 -20.23
CA ALA A 22 10.93 -0.32 -19.64
C ALA A 22 11.92 -1.22 -18.87
N LEU A 23 11.59 -2.50 -18.62
CA LEU A 23 12.35 -3.40 -17.75
C LEU A 23 12.91 -4.65 -18.44
N LYS A 24 12.81 -4.77 -19.77
CA LYS A 24 13.22 -5.99 -20.52
C LYS A 24 14.66 -6.46 -20.28
N ASN A 25 15.57 -5.55 -19.94
CA ASN A 25 16.99 -5.85 -19.64
C ASN A 25 17.40 -5.30 -18.26
N HIS A 26 16.44 -5.19 -17.34
CA HIS A 26 16.67 -4.58 -16.05
C HIS A 26 17.63 -5.43 -15.19
N LYS A 27 18.69 -4.82 -14.68
CA LYS A 27 19.61 -5.48 -13.74
C LYS A 27 19.01 -5.43 -12.34
N ILE A 28 18.72 -6.60 -11.79
CA ILE A 28 18.15 -6.73 -10.44
C ILE A 28 19.16 -6.23 -9.39
N GLN A 29 18.70 -5.32 -8.53
CA GLN A 29 19.39 -4.92 -7.32
C GLN A 29 18.87 -5.75 -6.15
N MET A 30 19.76 -6.28 -5.31
CA MET A 30 19.39 -7.16 -4.19
C MET A 30 19.27 -6.42 -2.85
N LYS A 31 19.69 -5.16 -2.78
CA LYS A 31 19.54 -4.32 -1.59
C LYS A 31 19.59 -2.83 -1.97
N PRO A 32 18.92 -1.95 -1.21
CA PRO A 32 19.10 -0.51 -1.35
C PRO A 32 20.51 -0.09 -0.90
N SER A 33 20.97 1.06 -1.39
CA SER A 33 22.21 1.68 -0.91
C SER A 33 22.07 2.37 0.45
N MET A 34 20.84 2.69 0.85
CA MET A 34 20.52 3.39 2.10
C MET A 34 19.37 2.69 2.81
N GLU A 35 19.45 2.62 4.14
CA GLU A 35 18.35 2.13 4.97
C GLU A 35 17.56 3.30 5.60
N PHE A 36 16.31 3.02 5.96
CA PHE A 36 15.54 3.95 6.77
C PHE A 36 15.94 3.79 8.23
N GLU A 37 16.98 4.53 8.63
CA GLU A 37 17.42 4.65 10.03
C GLU A 37 16.38 5.41 10.88
N ALA A 38 15.23 4.79 11.12
CA ALA A 38 14.36 5.23 12.19
C ALA A 38 15.00 4.78 13.50
N LYS A 39 15.54 5.72 14.28
CA LYS A 39 15.79 5.48 15.71
C LYS A 39 14.49 4.92 16.27
N THR A 40 14.49 3.65 16.68
CA THR A 40 13.45 3.06 17.51
C THR A 40 13.38 3.97 18.71
N THR A 41 12.36 4.83 18.74
CA THR A 41 12.11 5.61 19.94
C THR A 41 11.58 4.55 20.90
N THR A 42 12.45 4.07 21.78
CA THR A 42 12.10 3.29 22.98
C THR A 42 11.32 4.21 23.92
N ILE A 43 10.21 4.75 23.43
CA ILE A 43 9.11 5.05 24.32
C ILE A 43 8.66 3.66 24.74
N GLN A 44 8.96 3.29 25.99
CA GLN A 44 8.29 2.19 26.66
C GLN A 44 6.79 2.53 26.68
N ASN A 45 6.12 2.34 25.55
CA ASN A 45 4.68 2.27 25.53
C ASN A 45 4.38 0.95 26.22
N ASN A 46 3.71 0.99 27.36
CA ASN A 46 3.03 -0.15 27.97
C ASN A 46 1.93 -0.76 27.06
N ARG A 47 2.03 -0.57 25.73
CA ARG A 47 1.10 -1.05 24.71
C ARG A 47 1.58 -2.41 24.23
N PHE A 48 0.80 -3.43 24.52
CA PHE A 48 1.00 -4.81 24.08
C PHE A 48 0.59 -5.02 22.61
N ASP A 49 1.02 -4.12 21.72
CA ASP A 49 0.79 -4.27 20.28
C ASP A 49 1.89 -5.19 19.72
N GLU A 50 1.52 -6.22 18.96
CA GLU A 50 2.48 -7.15 18.37
C GLU A 50 2.74 -6.89 16.90
N GLN A 51 4.02 -6.91 16.53
CA GLN A 51 4.44 -6.78 15.14
C GLN A 51 4.29 -8.13 14.42
N ILE A 52 3.55 -8.13 13.32
CA ILE A 52 3.45 -9.27 12.41
C ILE A 52 4.70 -9.29 11.54
N THR A 53 5.41 -10.42 11.52
CA THR A 53 6.69 -10.59 10.81
C THR A 53 6.71 -11.71 9.77
N SER A 54 5.66 -12.53 9.72
CA SER A 54 5.51 -13.64 8.78
C SER A 54 4.08 -13.75 8.25
N GLN A 55 3.87 -14.58 7.25
CA GLN A 55 2.57 -14.87 6.65
C GLN A 55 2.21 -16.34 6.84
N ILE A 56 0.91 -16.66 6.86
CA ILE A 56 0.44 -18.02 7.14
C ILE A 56 1.01 -19.09 6.20
N TRP A 57 1.26 -18.74 4.93
CA TRP A 57 1.78 -19.68 3.95
C TRP A 57 3.18 -20.21 4.29
N THR A 58 3.98 -19.45 5.06
CA THR A 58 5.33 -19.88 5.44
C THR A 58 5.32 -21.07 6.40
N LYS A 59 4.18 -21.36 7.05
CA LYS A 59 4.01 -22.60 7.83
C LYS A 59 4.06 -23.85 6.94
N SER A 60 3.71 -23.73 5.66
CA SER A 60 3.77 -24.82 4.68
C SER A 60 5.15 -24.99 4.04
N GLY A 61 6.11 -24.12 4.34
CA GLY A 61 7.46 -24.13 3.79
C GLY A 61 7.89 -22.76 3.26
N ASP A 62 9.10 -22.71 2.69
CA ASP A 62 9.74 -21.51 2.18
C ASP A 62 10.06 -21.65 0.69
N CYS A 63 10.25 -20.51 0.00
CA CYS A 63 10.78 -20.52 -1.36
C CYS A 63 12.30 -20.67 -1.37
N PRO A 64 12.87 -21.48 -2.29
CA PRO A 64 14.31 -21.69 -2.38
C PRO A 64 15.05 -20.43 -2.82
N ASP A 65 16.34 -20.36 -2.52
CA ASP A 65 17.20 -19.25 -2.94
C ASP A 65 17.17 -19.04 -4.46
N GLY A 66 17.14 -17.78 -4.88
CA GLY A 66 17.00 -17.41 -6.29
C GLY A 66 15.56 -17.40 -6.81
N THR A 67 14.57 -17.69 -5.96
CA THR A 67 13.14 -17.59 -6.30
C THR A 67 12.40 -16.58 -5.45
N ILE A 68 11.21 -16.17 -5.92
CA ILE A 68 10.28 -15.31 -5.18
C ILE A 68 8.90 -15.99 -5.08
N PRO A 69 8.20 -15.87 -3.93
CA PRO A 69 6.84 -16.35 -3.78
C PRO A 69 5.86 -15.43 -4.50
N VAL A 70 5.03 -16.02 -5.36
CA VAL A 70 3.94 -15.34 -6.07
C VAL A 70 2.64 -16.08 -5.81
N ARG A 71 1.64 -15.38 -5.28
CA ARG A 71 0.31 -15.96 -5.08
C ARG A 71 -0.36 -16.18 -6.43
N ARG A 72 -0.80 -17.41 -6.68
CA ARG A 72 -1.54 -17.75 -7.89
C ARG A 72 -2.93 -17.11 -7.86
N VAL A 73 -3.33 -16.53 -9.00
CA VAL A 73 -4.68 -16.02 -9.21
C VAL A 73 -5.64 -17.19 -9.44
N SER A 74 -6.70 -17.27 -8.64
CA SER A 74 -7.73 -18.32 -8.77
C SER A 74 -8.77 -17.99 -9.86
N ARG A 75 -9.54 -18.99 -10.30
CA ARG A 75 -10.67 -18.75 -11.23
C ARG A 75 -11.75 -17.89 -10.57
N GLU A 76 -11.96 -18.10 -9.27
CA GLU A 76 -12.90 -17.37 -8.44
C GLU A 76 -12.53 -15.89 -8.35
N ASP A 77 -11.22 -15.58 -8.30
CA ASP A 77 -10.71 -14.21 -8.32
C ASP A 77 -11.13 -13.48 -9.60
N ILE A 78 -10.95 -14.15 -10.74
CA ILE A 78 -11.27 -13.61 -12.07
C ILE A 78 -12.79 -13.43 -12.24
N ARG A 79 -13.59 -14.41 -11.81
CA ARG A 79 -15.07 -14.35 -11.92
C ARG A 79 -15.70 -13.20 -11.15
N ARG A 80 -15.03 -12.67 -10.11
CA ARG A 80 -15.51 -11.54 -9.31
C ARG A 80 -15.16 -10.18 -9.91
N ALA A 81 -14.31 -10.14 -10.93
CA ALA A 81 -14.04 -8.92 -11.67
C ALA A 81 -15.29 -8.48 -12.46
N SER A 82 -15.53 -7.18 -12.57
CA SER A 82 -16.58 -6.64 -13.45
C SER A 82 -16.27 -6.89 -14.93
N SER A 83 -14.97 -7.01 -15.28
CA SER A 83 -14.46 -7.41 -16.59
C SER A 83 -13.00 -7.86 -16.46
N PRO A 84 -12.48 -8.69 -17.37
CA PRO A 84 -11.07 -9.06 -17.38
C PRO A 84 -10.13 -7.84 -17.47
N SER A 85 -10.49 -6.83 -18.26
CA SER A 85 -9.67 -5.61 -18.45
C SER A 85 -9.60 -4.70 -17.22
N ARG A 86 -10.54 -4.86 -16.27
CA ARG A 86 -10.55 -4.13 -14.99
C ARG A 86 -10.14 -5.01 -13.81
N PHE A 87 -9.80 -6.28 -14.04
CA PHE A 87 -9.32 -7.14 -12.97
C PHE A 87 -8.07 -6.54 -12.33
N GLY A 88 -8.04 -6.50 -11.00
CA GLY A 88 -6.95 -5.90 -10.25
C GLY A 88 -6.81 -4.38 -10.31
N LYS A 89 -7.54 -3.63 -11.14
CA LYS A 89 -7.34 -2.18 -11.28
C LYS A 89 -8.06 -1.36 -10.19
N LYS A 90 -7.39 -0.34 -9.64
CA LYS A 90 -8.04 0.68 -8.79
C LYS A 90 -8.85 1.66 -9.67
N ALA A 91 -9.86 2.30 -9.06
CA ALA A 91 -10.68 3.28 -9.78
C ALA A 91 -9.91 4.60 -9.99
N ARG A 92 -10.20 5.29 -11.10
CA ARG A 92 -9.59 6.58 -11.46
C ARG A 92 -9.79 7.63 -10.36
N ARG A 93 -8.77 8.46 -10.14
CA ARG A 93 -8.77 9.50 -9.10
C ARG A 93 -8.21 10.82 -9.60
N THR A 94 -8.54 11.86 -8.85
CA THR A 94 -7.97 13.19 -9.01
C THR A 94 -7.64 13.76 -7.63
N TYR A 95 -6.39 14.17 -7.42
CA TYR A 95 -5.95 14.83 -6.20
C TYR A 95 -5.62 16.30 -6.49
N SER A 96 -6.65 17.14 -6.47
CA SER A 96 -6.52 18.59 -6.75
C SER A 96 -5.57 19.34 -5.81
N PHE A 97 -5.31 18.81 -4.61
CA PHE A 97 -4.32 19.40 -3.71
C PHE A 97 -2.90 19.33 -4.27
N LEU A 98 -2.59 18.39 -5.18
CA LEU A 98 -1.27 18.27 -5.79
C LEU A 98 -0.94 19.49 -6.66
N ASP A 99 -1.91 20.01 -7.42
CA ASP A 99 -1.73 21.21 -8.25
C ASP A 99 -1.41 22.44 -7.40
N ASN A 100 -2.18 22.62 -6.32
CA ASN A 100 -1.98 23.74 -5.38
C ASN A 100 -0.62 23.68 -4.72
N ALA A 101 -0.25 22.47 -4.31
CA ALA A 101 1.02 22.24 -3.69
C ALA A 101 2.13 22.59 -4.72
N LEU A 102 2.06 22.13 -5.98
CA LEU A 102 3.08 22.38 -7.02
C LEU A 102 3.27 23.87 -7.32
N GLN A 103 2.24 24.69 -7.10
CA GLN A 103 2.31 26.15 -7.26
C GLN A 103 3.06 26.87 -6.12
N HIS A 104 3.70 26.15 -5.18
CA HIS A 104 4.52 26.71 -4.09
C HIS A 104 3.81 27.74 -3.21
N LYS A 105 2.47 27.73 -3.19
CA LYS A 105 1.69 28.59 -2.29
C LYS A 105 1.72 27.95 -0.91
N GLY A 106 2.80 28.19 -0.17
CA GLY A 106 3.10 27.62 1.16
C GLY A 106 2.04 27.78 2.26
N ASN A 107 0.88 28.34 1.94
CA ASN A 107 -0.30 28.44 2.79
C ASN A 107 -1.52 27.79 2.09
N PHE A 108 -1.49 26.49 1.80
CA PHE A 108 -2.72 25.77 1.45
C PHE A 108 -3.28 25.12 2.72
N ASN A 109 -4.53 25.46 3.04
CA ASN A 109 -5.25 24.83 4.15
C ASN A 109 -6.10 23.69 3.59
N ILE A 110 -5.64 22.44 3.74
CA ILE A 110 -6.46 21.26 3.42
C ILE A 110 -7.33 20.96 4.62
N THR A 111 -8.42 21.73 4.77
CA THR A 111 -9.55 21.30 5.60
C THR A 111 -10.51 20.50 4.74
N ALA A 112 -11.14 19.48 5.31
CA ALA A 112 -12.18 18.69 4.63
C ALA A 112 -13.33 19.55 4.08
N GLU A 113 -13.52 20.75 4.67
CA GLU A 113 -14.50 21.77 4.27
C GLU A 113 -14.11 22.53 2.98
N ASN A 114 -12.81 22.66 2.67
CA ASN A 114 -12.32 23.41 1.51
C ASN A 114 -12.17 22.57 0.23
N VAL A 115 -12.49 21.27 0.27
CA VAL A 115 -12.43 20.39 -0.90
C VAL A 115 -13.69 20.60 -1.77
N LYS A 116 -13.67 21.65 -2.62
CA LYS A 116 -14.75 21.99 -3.59
C LYS A 116 -14.80 21.10 -4.84
N TYR A 117 -14.14 19.95 -4.84
CA TYR A 117 -14.01 19.09 -6.02
C TYR A 117 -15.00 17.92 -5.96
N PRO A 118 -15.46 17.40 -7.12
CA PRO A 118 -16.28 16.20 -7.16
C PRO A 118 -15.50 15.05 -6.53
N ARG A 119 -15.89 14.65 -5.32
CA ARG A 119 -15.32 13.47 -4.66
C ARG A 119 -15.65 12.25 -5.52
N PRO A 120 -14.71 11.30 -5.70
CA PRO A 120 -14.99 10.09 -6.46
C PRO A 120 -16.27 9.44 -5.92
N ILE A 121 -17.21 9.11 -6.81
CA ILE A 121 -18.55 8.65 -6.40
C ILE A 121 -18.46 7.33 -5.63
N SER A 122 -17.40 6.56 -5.82
CA SER A 122 -17.22 5.21 -5.26
C SER A 122 -16.10 5.07 -4.23
N ILE A 123 -15.43 6.15 -3.78
CA ILE A 123 -14.29 6.06 -2.83
C ILE A 123 -14.51 6.98 -1.63
N SER A 124 -14.12 6.50 -0.45
CA SER A 124 -13.95 7.30 0.76
C SER A 124 -12.58 7.04 1.38
N GLU A 125 -11.89 8.11 1.78
CA GLU A 125 -10.55 8.08 2.37
C GLU A 125 -10.56 8.79 3.73
N ALA A 126 -9.74 8.32 4.65
CA ALA A 126 -9.42 9.01 5.90
C ALA A 126 -7.91 8.95 6.11
N VAL A 127 -7.24 10.08 5.94
CA VAL A 127 -5.78 10.15 5.87
C VAL A 127 -5.21 11.31 6.66
N LEU A 128 -4.00 11.10 7.19
CA LEU A 128 -3.03 12.17 7.47
C LEU A 128 -2.25 12.45 6.19
N VAL A 129 -1.98 13.72 5.89
CA VAL A 129 -1.20 14.12 4.71
C VAL A 129 -0.05 15.04 5.12
N ALA A 130 1.14 14.77 4.58
CA ALA A 130 2.30 15.64 4.65
C ALA A 130 2.61 16.18 3.25
N LEU A 131 2.88 17.48 3.13
CA LEU A 131 3.10 18.18 1.86
C LEU A 131 4.34 19.06 1.94
N GLY A 132 5.28 18.88 1.02
CA GLY A 132 6.59 19.53 1.12
C GLY A 132 7.50 19.41 -0.11
N PHE A 133 7.00 18.89 -1.23
CA PHE A 133 7.71 18.85 -2.54
C PHE A 133 8.95 17.97 -2.64
N ASN A 134 9.41 17.35 -1.56
CA ASN A 134 10.79 16.87 -1.45
C ASN A 134 10.91 15.60 -0.61
N TYR A 135 9.86 14.81 -0.50
CA TYR A 135 9.89 13.59 0.29
C TYR A 135 10.63 12.48 -0.47
N LEU A 136 11.65 11.94 0.18
CA LEU A 136 12.42 10.79 -0.27
C LEU A 136 11.88 9.49 0.30
N GLY A 137 10.99 9.54 1.28
CA GLY A 137 10.32 8.35 1.74
C GLY A 137 9.45 8.54 2.96
N ALA A 138 8.77 7.46 3.30
CA ALA A 138 7.77 7.40 4.36
C ALA A 138 7.87 6.08 5.13
N ARG A 139 7.41 6.10 6.37
CA ARG A 139 7.23 4.91 7.22
C ARG A 139 5.96 5.04 8.04
N SER A 140 5.35 3.90 8.35
CA SER A 140 4.30 3.79 9.37
C SER A 140 4.22 2.38 9.90
N ASP A 141 3.85 2.26 11.17
CA ASP A 141 3.28 1.05 11.71
C ASP A 141 1.77 1.09 11.43
N ILE A 142 1.28 0.09 10.71
CA ILE A 142 -0.10 0.01 10.21
C ILE A 142 -0.82 -1.08 11.00
N ASN A 143 -1.85 -0.69 11.74
CA ASN A 143 -2.67 -1.63 12.49
C ASN A 143 -3.58 -2.44 11.55
N VAL A 144 -3.66 -3.76 11.80
CA VAL A 144 -4.28 -4.73 10.88
C VAL A 144 -5.65 -5.14 11.41
N TRP A 145 -6.69 -5.01 10.58
CA TRP A 145 -8.07 -5.39 10.89
C TRP A 145 -8.71 -6.17 9.74
N ASN A 146 -9.62 -7.08 10.09
CA ASN A 146 -10.51 -7.75 9.15
C ASN A 146 -11.95 -7.25 9.33
N PRO A 147 -12.36 -6.14 8.68
CA PRO A 147 -13.72 -5.62 8.81
C PRO A 147 -14.77 -6.64 8.34
N PRO A 148 -15.81 -6.94 9.14
CA PRO A 148 -16.71 -8.06 8.89
C PRO A 148 -17.66 -7.87 7.70
N LEU A 149 -17.86 -6.63 7.24
CA LEU A 149 -18.93 -6.25 6.31
C LEU A 149 -18.42 -5.85 4.92
N VAL A 150 -17.21 -6.25 4.53
CA VAL A 150 -16.73 -5.98 3.16
C VAL A 150 -17.53 -6.80 2.15
N GLU A 151 -18.23 -6.10 1.25
CA GLU A 151 -19.08 -6.68 0.20
C GLU A 151 -18.26 -7.21 -0.99
N ALA A 152 -18.89 -8.05 -1.82
CA ALA A 152 -18.24 -8.80 -2.91
C ALA A 152 -17.48 -7.93 -3.94
N LYS A 153 -17.95 -6.71 -4.17
CA LYS A 153 -17.43 -5.76 -5.16
C LYS A 153 -16.67 -4.59 -4.52
N ASP A 154 -16.51 -4.65 -3.21
CA ASP A 154 -15.94 -3.59 -2.40
C ASP A 154 -14.54 -3.98 -1.93
N TYR A 155 -13.80 -3.00 -1.42
CA TYR A 155 -12.61 -3.28 -0.63
C TYR A 155 -12.45 -2.23 0.47
N SER A 156 -11.76 -2.63 1.52
CA SER A 156 -11.25 -1.74 2.57
C SER A 156 -9.75 -1.94 2.68
N SER A 157 -9.02 -0.88 2.97
CA SER A 157 -7.57 -0.93 3.12
C SER A 157 -7.04 0.04 4.16
N GLY A 158 -5.86 -0.29 4.70
CA GLY A 158 -5.00 0.61 5.48
C GLY A 158 -3.61 0.61 4.84
N GLN A 159 -3.08 1.78 4.49
CA GLN A 159 -1.92 1.90 3.62
C GLN A 159 -1.16 3.22 3.79
N ILE A 160 0.01 3.26 3.15
CA ILE A 160 0.81 4.48 2.94
C ILE A 160 0.87 4.78 1.45
N TRP A 161 0.84 6.07 1.10
CA TRP A 161 0.96 6.56 -0.28
C TRP A 161 2.09 7.56 -0.37
N LEU A 162 2.89 7.46 -1.44
CA LEU A 162 3.74 8.54 -1.89
C LEU A 162 3.24 8.99 -3.25
N LEU A 163 3.07 10.30 -3.42
CA LEU A 163 2.40 10.92 -4.56
C LEU A 163 3.28 12.01 -5.17
N ALA A 164 3.33 12.09 -6.50
CA ALA A 164 3.95 13.20 -7.22
C ALA A 164 3.26 13.47 -8.56
N GLY A 165 3.35 14.69 -9.08
CA GLY A 165 2.74 15.07 -10.35
C GLY A 165 1.44 15.86 -10.20
N LEU A 166 0.71 16.02 -11.31
CA LEU A 166 -0.49 16.86 -11.43
C LEU A 166 -1.76 16.10 -11.01
N SER A 167 -2.80 16.82 -10.64
CA SER A 167 -3.98 16.25 -9.98
C SER A 167 -4.64 15.07 -10.71
N ASP A 168 -4.70 15.08 -12.04
CA ASP A 168 -5.35 14.06 -12.87
C ASP A 168 -4.38 13.12 -13.61
N ALA A 169 -3.08 13.35 -13.46
CA ALA A 169 -1.98 12.61 -14.09
C ALA A 169 -0.83 12.35 -13.09
N PHE A 170 -1.15 12.24 -11.80
CA PHE A 170 -0.17 11.99 -10.76
C PHE A 170 0.29 10.54 -10.78
N GLU A 171 1.44 10.31 -10.17
CA GLU A 171 2.07 9.02 -9.97
C GLU A 171 1.99 8.66 -8.48
N SER A 172 1.88 7.37 -8.19
CA SER A 172 1.85 6.88 -6.82
C SER A 172 2.54 5.52 -6.67
N VAL A 173 3.18 5.35 -5.52
CA VAL A 173 3.58 4.06 -4.97
C VAL A 173 2.90 3.88 -3.61
N GLU A 174 2.30 2.71 -3.41
CA GLU A 174 1.42 2.42 -2.30
C GLU A 174 1.73 1.04 -1.73
N ALA A 175 1.66 0.93 -0.40
CA ALA A 175 1.80 -0.34 0.28
C ALA A 175 0.95 -0.37 1.55
N GLY A 176 0.35 -1.52 1.83
CA GLY A 176 -0.54 -1.67 2.97
C GLY A 176 -1.20 -3.04 3.01
N TRP A 177 -2.33 -3.10 3.72
CA TRP A 177 -3.20 -4.27 3.73
C TRP A 177 -4.56 -3.92 3.13
N ALA A 178 -5.17 -4.87 2.43
CA ALA A 178 -6.52 -4.74 1.91
C ALA A 178 -7.33 -5.99 2.24
N VAL A 179 -8.57 -5.77 2.65
CA VAL A 179 -9.60 -6.80 2.61
C VAL A 179 -10.40 -6.60 1.35
N ARG A 180 -10.34 -7.62 0.50
CA ARG A 180 -11.21 -7.76 -0.65
C ARG A 180 -11.70 -9.19 -0.63
N THR A 181 -12.98 -9.38 -0.92
CA THR A 181 -13.62 -10.70 -0.98
C THR A 181 -13.18 -11.55 -2.18
N ILE A 182 -11.94 -11.39 -2.65
CA ILE A 182 -11.38 -12.21 -3.72
C ILE A 182 -11.07 -13.61 -3.17
N SER A 183 -10.50 -13.72 -1.98
CA SER A 183 -10.29 -14.98 -1.26
C SER A 183 -11.47 -15.27 -0.31
N ILE A 184 -11.90 -16.54 -0.29
CA ILE A 184 -12.73 -17.10 0.80
C ILE A 184 -11.88 -18.20 1.46
N PRO A 185 -11.69 -18.18 2.80
CA PRO A 185 -12.25 -17.20 3.76
C PRO A 185 -11.74 -15.77 3.52
N ARG A 186 -12.52 -14.78 3.97
CA ARG A 186 -12.16 -13.35 3.82
C ARG A 186 -10.87 -13.08 4.59
N SER A 187 -9.77 -12.94 3.86
CA SER A 187 -8.46 -12.69 4.45
C SER A 187 -8.02 -11.24 4.26
N VAL A 188 -7.24 -10.74 5.22
CA VAL A 188 -6.50 -9.48 5.07
C VAL A 188 -5.27 -9.77 4.24
N LEU A 189 -5.13 -9.14 3.07
CA LEU A 189 -4.04 -9.42 2.15
C LEU A 189 -3.00 -8.31 2.21
N LEU A 190 -1.71 -8.68 2.28
CA LEU A 190 -0.64 -7.72 2.03
C LEU A 190 -0.75 -7.28 0.58
N TYR A 191 -0.74 -5.98 0.33
CA TYR A 191 -0.77 -5.51 -1.04
C TYR A 191 0.12 -4.31 -1.31
N LEU A 192 0.45 -4.18 -2.58
CA LEU A 192 1.05 -2.99 -3.14
C LEU A 192 0.28 -2.55 -4.38
N VAL A 193 0.37 -1.25 -4.67
CA VAL A 193 -0.07 -0.68 -5.94
C VAL A 193 0.98 0.32 -6.38
N TYR A 194 1.23 0.39 -7.68
CA TYR A 194 1.85 1.57 -8.26
C TYR A 194 1.12 1.97 -9.52
N GLN A 195 1.14 3.27 -9.79
CA GLN A 195 0.47 3.88 -10.93
C GLN A 195 1.26 5.11 -11.38
N SER A 196 1.19 5.44 -12.66
CA SER A 196 1.89 6.57 -13.27
C SER A 196 1.00 7.52 -14.08
N ASP A 197 -0.33 7.33 -14.04
CA ASP A 197 -1.27 8.04 -14.93
C ASP A 197 -2.63 8.34 -14.29
N GLY A 198 -2.66 8.59 -12.97
CA GLY A 198 -3.90 8.83 -12.22
C GLY A 198 -4.87 7.64 -12.20
N TYR A 199 -4.34 6.41 -12.30
CA TYR A 199 -5.09 5.16 -12.48
C TYR A 199 -5.92 5.10 -13.78
N GLY A 200 -5.45 5.72 -14.85
CA GLY A 200 -6.10 5.67 -16.16
C GLY A 200 -5.96 4.29 -16.83
N GLN A 201 -4.71 3.90 -17.07
CA GLN A 201 -4.31 2.65 -17.69
C GLN A 201 -3.48 1.78 -16.74
N THR A 202 -2.70 2.41 -15.85
CA THR A 202 -1.85 1.77 -14.84
C THR A 202 -2.55 1.69 -13.47
N GLY A 203 -1.93 1.08 -12.45
CA GLY A 203 -2.51 1.04 -11.11
C GLY A 203 -3.32 -0.21 -10.79
N CYS A 204 -2.67 -1.36 -10.82
CA CYS A 204 -3.28 -2.60 -10.34
C CYS A 204 -2.54 -3.23 -9.16
N PHE A 205 -3.25 -4.09 -8.43
CA PHE A 205 -2.76 -4.71 -7.19
C PHE A 205 -1.65 -5.73 -7.45
N ASN A 206 -0.58 -5.69 -6.64
CA ASN A 206 0.46 -6.71 -6.56
C ASN A 206 1.10 -7.01 -7.93
N HIS A 207 1.45 -8.27 -8.15
CA HIS A 207 1.96 -8.80 -9.42
C HIS A 207 0.89 -8.97 -10.50
N LEU A 208 -0.29 -8.37 -10.35
CA LEU A 208 -1.27 -8.33 -11.46
C LEU A 208 -0.81 -7.35 -12.56
N CYS A 209 0.13 -6.46 -12.24
CA CYS A 209 0.79 -5.56 -13.17
C CYS A 209 2.29 -5.82 -13.13
N SER A 210 2.91 -5.85 -14.31
CA SER A 210 4.36 -5.76 -14.44
C SER A 210 4.87 -4.45 -13.83
N GLY A 211 6.14 -4.36 -13.41
CA GLY A 211 6.79 -3.13 -12.93
C GLY A 211 7.48 -3.26 -11.58
N PHE A 212 6.84 -3.89 -10.58
CA PHE A 212 7.46 -4.06 -9.26
C PHE A 212 8.44 -5.23 -9.27
N VAL A 213 9.72 -4.97 -8.98
CA VAL A 213 10.75 -6.00 -8.89
C VAL A 213 10.81 -6.53 -7.46
N GLN A 214 10.23 -7.70 -7.22
CA GLN A 214 10.35 -8.40 -5.95
C GLN A 214 11.67 -9.17 -5.88
N ILE A 215 12.29 -9.16 -4.70
CA ILE A 215 13.55 -9.86 -4.44
C ILE A 215 13.48 -10.77 -3.22
N SER A 216 12.50 -10.57 -2.34
CA SER A 216 12.40 -11.33 -1.10
C SER A 216 11.73 -12.68 -1.34
N PRO A 217 12.34 -13.80 -0.88
CA PRO A 217 11.68 -15.10 -0.88
C PRO A 217 10.71 -15.29 0.31
N LYS A 218 10.68 -14.35 1.26
CA LYS A 218 10.01 -14.52 2.58
C LYS A 218 8.56 -14.04 2.63
N ILE A 219 8.18 -13.13 1.74
CA ILE A 219 6.85 -12.50 1.76
C ILE A 219 6.25 -12.57 0.37
N ALA A 220 5.06 -13.17 0.30
CA ALA A 220 4.24 -13.27 -0.90
C ALA A 220 3.27 -12.08 -0.95
N LEU A 221 3.36 -11.26 -1.99
CA LEU A 221 2.40 -10.19 -2.23
C LEU A 221 1.02 -10.78 -2.56
N GLY A 222 -0.02 -10.21 -1.98
CA GLY A 222 -1.39 -10.68 -2.11
C GLY A 222 -1.75 -11.88 -1.24
N ALA A 223 -0.82 -12.46 -0.47
CA ALA A 223 -1.11 -13.52 0.48
C ALA A 223 -1.62 -12.96 1.82
N ALA A 224 -2.28 -13.81 2.60
CA ALA A 224 -2.89 -13.43 3.86
C ALA A 224 -1.88 -12.94 4.92
N ILE A 225 -2.29 -11.92 5.66
CA ILE A 225 -1.66 -11.40 6.87
C ILE A 225 -2.47 -11.89 8.06
N GLU A 226 -1.80 -12.59 8.98
CA GLU A 226 -2.35 -13.00 10.26
C GLU A 226 -1.28 -12.89 11.35
N PRO A 227 -1.68 -12.72 12.62
CA PRO A 227 -3.05 -12.52 13.12
C PRO A 227 -3.59 -11.10 12.85
N VAL A 228 -4.89 -10.88 13.12
CA VAL A 228 -5.56 -9.58 12.96
C VAL A 228 -6.05 -9.05 14.31
N SER A 229 -6.26 -7.74 14.41
CA SER A 229 -6.72 -7.09 15.65
C SER A 229 -8.20 -7.33 15.90
N HIS A 230 -8.57 -7.37 17.18
CA HIS A 230 -9.95 -7.50 17.63
C HIS A 230 -10.30 -6.44 18.69
N VAL A 231 -11.59 -6.10 18.77
CA VAL A 231 -12.09 -5.07 19.69
C VAL A 231 -11.79 -5.44 21.14
N SER A 232 -11.14 -4.53 21.88
CA SER A 232 -10.77 -4.72 23.29
C SER A 232 -9.89 -5.95 23.56
N GLN A 233 -9.15 -6.41 22.54
CA GLN A 233 -8.23 -7.54 22.64
C GLN A 233 -6.82 -7.12 22.20
N LYS A 234 -5.95 -8.11 21.98
CA LYS A 234 -4.60 -7.91 21.46
C LYS A 234 -4.64 -7.23 20.08
N GLN A 235 -3.75 -6.27 19.89
CA GLN A 235 -3.65 -5.49 18.65
C GLN A 235 -2.41 -5.93 17.89
N TYR A 236 -2.53 -5.95 16.56
CA TYR A 236 -1.47 -6.36 15.67
C TYR A 236 -1.21 -5.30 14.61
N TYR A 237 0.06 -5.13 14.26
CA TYR A 237 0.47 -4.19 13.23
C TYR A 237 1.61 -4.77 12.41
N PHE A 238 1.85 -4.21 11.22
CA PHE A 238 3.15 -4.37 10.57
C PHE A 238 3.69 -3.00 10.17
N THR A 239 5.01 -2.90 10.14
CA THR A 239 5.68 -1.70 9.64
C THR A 239 5.74 -1.75 8.12
N ALA A 240 5.27 -0.70 7.45
CA ALA A 240 5.55 -0.44 6.05
C ALA A 240 6.48 0.77 5.91
N SER A 241 7.47 0.68 5.03
CA SER A 241 8.31 1.82 4.65
C SER A 241 8.60 1.79 3.17
N ILE A 242 8.46 2.96 2.53
CA ILE A 242 8.81 3.17 1.13
C ILE A 242 9.88 4.25 1.07
N MET A 243 11.03 3.95 0.47
CA MET A 243 12.20 4.82 0.45
C MET A 243 12.83 4.89 -0.94
N MET A 244 13.12 6.09 -1.40
CA MET A 244 13.92 6.28 -2.60
C MET A 244 15.40 6.06 -2.27
N ASP A 245 16.03 5.18 -3.03
CA ASP A 245 17.49 5.06 -3.10
C ASP A 245 18.06 6.24 -3.90
N LEU A 246 18.92 7.06 -3.31
CA LEU A 246 19.44 8.26 -3.97
C LEU A 246 20.43 7.95 -5.10
N ASN A 247 21.09 6.79 -5.08
CA ASN A 247 22.05 6.40 -6.11
C ASN A 247 21.34 5.92 -7.37
N THR A 248 20.25 5.17 -7.20
CA THR A 248 19.56 4.48 -8.30
C THR A 248 18.20 5.08 -8.63
N ARG A 249 17.67 5.93 -7.74
CA ARG A 249 16.35 6.57 -7.80
C ARG A 249 15.18 5.59 -7.71
N ASN A 250 15.47 4.33 -7.39
CA ASN A 250 14.47 3.28 -7.20
C ASN A 250 13.74 3.46 -5.87
N TRP A 251 12.43 3.21 -5.86
CA TRP A 251 11.63 3.22 -4.65
C TRP A 251 11.58 1.83 -4.03
N TRP A 252 12.26 1.66 -2.92
CA TRP A 252 12.33 0.41 -2.17
C TRP A 252 11.19 0.27 -1.18
N LEU A 253 10.59 -0.90 -1.13
CA LEU A 253 9.57 -1.29 -0.17
C LEU A 253 10.16 -2.22 0.88
N THR A 254 9.97 -1.85 2.15
CA THR A 254 10.26 -2.70 3.31
C THR A 254 8.98 -2.93 4.10
N CYS A 255 8.64 -4.20 4.33
CA CYS A 255 7.51 -4.59 5.15
C CYS A 255 7.98 -5.51 6.27
N ALA A 256 7.56 -5.24 7.51
CA ALA A 256 7.89 -6.05 8.68
C ALA A 256 9.39 -6.38 8.80
N ASN A 257 10.24 -5.37 8.59
CA ASN A 257 11.71 -5.46 8.60
C ASN A 257 12.32 -6.33 7.49
N ASN A 258 11.55 -6.72 6.48
CA ASN A 258 12.02 -7.42 5.29
C ASN A 258 12.01 -6.46 4.09
N VAL A 259 13.14 -6.32 3.41
CA VAL A 259 13.20 -5.65 2.11
C VAL A 259 12.50 -6.53 1.09
N ILE A 260 11.38 -6.06 0.55
CA ILE A 260 10.50 -6.85 -0.32
C ILE A 260 10.97 -6.78 -1.76
N GLY A 261 11.30 -5.56 -2.21
CA GLY A 261 11.53 -5.23 -3.61
C GLY A 261 11.52 -3.74 -3.83
N TYR A 262 11.43 -3.33 -5.09
CA TYR A 262 11.43 -1.93 -5.46
C TYR A 262 10.69 -1.65 -6.77
N TRP A 263 10.25 -0.42 -6.94
CA TRP A 263 9.83 0.14 -8.22
C TRP A 263 11.00 0.86 -8.88
N PRO A 264 11.45 0.42 -10.07
CA PRO A 264 12.49 1.11 -10.81
C PRO A 264 12.13 2.55 -11.17
N ALA A 265 13.11 3.45 -11.12
CA ALA A 265 12.91 4.87 -11.46
C ALA A 265 12.40 5.09 -12.90
N SER A 266 12.72 4.16 -13.81
CA SER A 266 12.30 4.19 -15.22
C SER A 266 10.78 4.07 -15.42
N LEU A 267 10.03 3.70 -14.39
CA LEU A 267 8.56 3.65 -14.41
C LEU A 267 7.91 5.02 -14.24
N PHE A 268 8.68 6.04 -13.84
CA PHE A 268 8.15 7.31 -13.33
C PHE A 268 8.72 8.52 -14.07
N GLY A 269 7.87 9.52 -14.31
CA GLY A 269 8.22 10.86 -14.75
C GLY A 269 8.41 11.85 -13.59
N TYR A 270 7.59 11.77 -12.55
CA TYR A 270 7.64 12.67 -11.38
C TYR A 270 8.33 12.03 -10.17
N LEU A 271 7.89 10.83 -9.77
CA LEU A 271 8.42 10.10 -8.62
C LEU A 271 9.89 9.71 -8.78
N LYS A 272 10.47 9.75 -9.98
CA LYS A 272 11.93 9.62 -10.15
C LYS A 272 12.71 10.75 -9.47
N HIS A 273 12.07 11.87 -9.11
CA HIS A 273 12.68 13.06 -8.51
C HIS A 273 12.41 13.20 -6.99
N SER A 274 11.17 13.06 -6.57
CA SER A 274 10.75 13.06 -5.16
C SER A 274 9.24 12.84 -5.12
N ALA A 275 8.72 12.52 -3.94
CA ALA A 275 7.31 12.64 -3.65
C ALA A 275 6.96 14.08 -3.24
N THR A 276 5.88 14.59 -3.81
CA THR A 276 5.25 15.87 -3.46
C THR A 276 4.47 15.76 -2.15
N ALA A 277 3.76 14.65 -2.00
CA ALA A 277 2.90 14.39 -0.86
C ALA A 277 3.12 12.96 -0.35
N VAL A 278 2.89 12.80 0.95
CA VAL A 278 2.83 11.49 1.60
C VAL A 278 1.51 11.39 2.36
N GLN A 279 0.83 10.26 2.25
CA GLN A 279 -0.39 9.99 3.00
C GLN A 279 -0.26 8.73 3.84
N TRP A 280 -0.97 8.72 4.97
CA TRP A 280 -1.14 7.57 5.86
C TRP A 280 -2.60 7.45 6.26
N GLY A 281 -3.17 6.26 6.19
CA GLY A 281 -4.56 6.06 6.55
C GLY A 281 -5.25 4.97 5.76
N GLY A 282 -6.57 5.10 5.67
CA GLY A 282 -7.44 4.09 5.07
C GLY A 282 -8.21 4.57 3.85
N GLU A 283 -8.66 3.60 3.09
CA GLU A 283 -9.45 3.79 1.88
C GLU A 283 -10.48 2.67 1.76
N VAL A 284 -11.71 3.04 1.45
CA VAL A 284 -12.80 2.14 1.10
C VAL A 284 -13.32 2.49 -0.28
N HIS A 285 -13.58 1.46 -1.07
CA HIS A 285 -14.26 1.57 -2.36
C HIS A 285 -15.53 0.75 -2.37
N SER A 286 -16.61 1.33 -2.90
CA SER A 286 -17.84 0.63 -3.20
C SER A 286 -18.57 1.26 -4.40
N PRO A 287 -19.08 0.47 -5.36
CA PRO A 287 -19.98 0.98 -6.39
C PRO A 287 -21.36 1.41 -5.84
N ASN A 288 -21.68 1.04 -4.58
CA ASN A 288 -22.92 1.41 -3.89
C ASN A 288 -22.72 2.61 -2.94
N LEU A 289 -21.54 3.22 -2.93
CA LEU A 289 -21.30 4.44 -2.17
C LEU A 289 -22.28 5.53 -2.66
N ARG A 290 -23.00 6.18 -1.73
CA ARG A 290 -24.04 7.18 -2.01
C ARG A 290 -25.23 6.70 -2.87
N ARG A 291 -25.43 5.38 -3.00
CA ARG A 291 -26.61 4.76 -3.63
C ARG A 291 -27.49 4.09 -2.59
N LYS A 292 -28.71 3.70 -2.98
CA LYS A 292 -29.65 2.93 -2.14
C LYS A 292 -29.84 1.52 -2.75
N PRO A 293 -29.68 0.43 -1.98
CA PRO A 293 -29.14 0.40 -0.62
C PRO A 293 -27.68 0.87 -0.58
N HIS A 294 -27.28 1.46 0.54
CA HIS A 294 -25.91 1.89 0.75
C HIS A 294 -25.04 0.67 1.11
N THR A 295 -23.74 0.75 0.81
CA THR A 295 -22.79 -0.30 1.20
C THR A 295 -22.69 -0.44 2.71
N LEU A 296 -22.51 -1.68 3.16
CA LEU A 296 -22.15 -2.01 4.55
C LEU A 296 -20.64 -2.05 4.77
N THR A 297 -19.84 -1.91 3.72
CA THR A 297 -18.37 -1.95 3.78
C THR A 297 -17.84 -0.82 4.64
N SER A 298 -17.10 -1.19 5.68
CA SER A 298 -16.50 -0.26 6.63
C SER A 298 -14.99 -0.18 6.48
N MET A 299 -14.41 0.98 6.79
CA MET A 299 -12.96 1.23 6.76
C MET A 299 -12.28 0.77 8.05
N GLY A 300 -11.04 0.27 7.96
CA GLY A 300 -10.25 -0.11 9.13
C GLY A 300 -10.95 -1.17 9.98
N SER A 301 -11.24 -0.85 11.25
CA SER A 301 -11.98 -1.71 12.17
C SER A 301 -13.51 -1.60 12.05
N GLY A 302 -14.00 -0.66 11.23
CA GLY A 302 -15.39 -0.25 11.17
C GLY A 302 -15.89 0.57 12.36
N ARG A 303 -14.98 1.03 13.22
CA ARG A 303 -15.25 1.93 14.35
C ARG A 303 -14.76 3.34 14.05
N MET A 304 -15.35 4.32 14.73
CA MET A 304 -14.98 5.73 14.57
C MET A 304 -13.72 6.04 15.39
N ALA A 305 -12.95 7.05 14.98
CA ALA A 305 -11.74 7.45 15.68
C ALA A 305 -11.96 7.79 17.18
N ALA A 306 -13.16 8.27 17.54
CA ALA A 306 -13.54 8.57 18.92
C ALA A 306 -13.52 7.32 19.83
N ASP A 307 -13.72 6.12 19.27
CA ASP A 307 -13.68 4.86 20.03
C ASP A 307 -12.27 4.52 20.54
N SER A 308 -11.25 5.20 20.03
CA SER A 308 -9.88 5.17 20.54
C SER A 308 -9.17 3.81 20.39
N TRP A 309 -7.99 3.68 21.00
CA TRP A 309 -7.14 2.49 20.94
C TRP A 309 -7.90 1.21 21.36
N GLN A 310 -7.50 0.07 20.80
CA GLN A 310 -8.19 -1.23 20.86
C GLN A 310 -9.56 -1.34 20.17
N LYS A 311 -10.10 -0.24 19.62
CA LYS A 311 -11.39 -0.25 18.92
C LYS A 311 -11.30 0.35 17.53
N ALA A 312 -10.70 1.53 17.42
CA ALA A 312 -10.45 2.19 16.14
C ALA A 312 -9.13 1.69 15.52
N SER A 313 -9.09 1.59 14.20
CA SER A 313 -7.86 1.36 13.45
C SER A 313 -6.94 2.58 13.53
N TYR A 314 -5.63 2.37 13.56
CA TYR A 314 -4.66 3.43 13.72
C TYR A 314 -3.40 3.24 12.86
N HIS A 315 -2.70 4.35 12.67
CA HIS A 315 -1.32 4.39 12.21
C HIS A 315 -0.45 4.98 13.33
N THR A 316 0.70 4.39 13.60
CA THR A 316 1.68 4.87 14.59
C THR A 316 3.07 4.97 13.96
N ASN A 317 3.99 5.63 14.67
CA ASN A 317 5.39 5.78 14.23
C ASN A 317 5.52 6.30 12.78
N MET A 318 4.60 7.18 12.39
CA MET A 318 4.61 7.83 11.09
C MET A 318 5.85 8.71 10.99
N ARG A 319 6.60 8.56 9.91
CA ARG A 319 7.82 9.32 9.66
C ARG A 319 7.95 9.66 8.18
N ILE A 320 8.58 10.79 7.91
CA ILE A 320 9.06 11.18 6.59
C ILE A 320 10.58 11.29 6.57
N LYS A 321 11.15 11.19 5.39
CA LYS A 321 12.53 11.60 5.10
C LYS A 321 12.50 12.50 3.87
N ASP A 322 13.23 13.60 3.94
CA ASP A 322 13.40 14.55 2.84
C ASP A 322 14.90 14.72 2.54
N TYR A 323 15.25 15.68 1.69
CA TYR A 323 16.64 15.95 1.29
C TYR A 323 17.55 16.45 2.42
N SER A 324 17.02 16.76 3.62
CA SER A 324 17.89 16.94 4.79
C SER A 324 18.46 15.61 5.30
N LEU A 325 18.01 14.48 4.75
CA LEU A 325 18.41 13.11 5.09
C LEU A 325 18.14 12.69 6.55
N PHE A 326 17.42 13.53 7.29
CA PHE A 326 16.97 13.22 8.65
C PHE A 326 15.57 12.63 8.61
N VAL A 327 15.34 11.63 9.46
CA VAL A 327 14.01 11.10 9.71
C VAL A 327 13.24 12.09 10.60
N LYS A 328 12.07 12.55 10.14
CA LYS A 328 11.24 13.55 10.81
C LYS A 328 9.84 13.01 11.04
N TYR A 329 9.13 13.64 11.97
CA TYR A 329 7.68 13.51 12.02
C TYR A 329 7.09 14.23 10.78
N PRO A 330 5.97 13.73 10.24
CA PRO A 330 5.29 14.31 9.09
C PRO A 330 4.86 15.76 9.31
#